data_AF-A0A8T1WCG1-F1
#
_entry.id   AF-A0A8T1WCG1-F1
#
_cell.length_a   1.000
_cell.length_b   1.000
_cell.length_c   1.000
_cell.angle_alpha   90.00
_cell.angle_beta   90.00
_cell.angle_gamma   90.00
#
_symmetry.space_group_name_H-M   'P 1'
#
loop_
_entity.id
_entity.type
_entity.pdbx_description
1 polymer ?
#
loop_
_entity_poly.entity_id
_entity_poly.type
_entity_poly.pdbx_seq_one_letter_code
_entity_poly.pdbx_strand_id
1 'polypeptide(L)'
;MAFPETYRAYQYENYGPIETELKIHSGLQHPALGAQQVRIKVRSAAVNPIDYKLVEVMGQLFLGKAPSAEQPFKIGFDAAGEVVEVGSDVKRLTVGDAVFTSTPFTAIGTLSEYLVLGEELVALKPNNLDFNEAAAVPSVALTAHAGMTTFSNLQKGETVLILGGSTAVGMFAIQFAHDIGARVLATTSTRNIELVKSLGADQVIDYTKEKWLDALSPHSVDVLYDCGVEPSSWNDGAQLVLKKNAGRFITLTPMPQPVKESEFGAKLIGFVSNPESSAKRLDVITQYIESGKAKPVVDSVYPFEKAMDAYAKLKTGHAQGKLLIQIHP
;
A
#
# COMPACT_ATOMS: atom_id res chain seq x y z
N MET A 1 3.90 -30.59 -11.60
CA MET A 1 4.44 -31.05 -10.31
C MET A 1 3.27 -31.29 -9.38
N ALA A 2 3.31 -32.33 -8.55
CA ALA A 2 2.26 -32.58 -7.56
C ALA A 2 2.16 -31.39 -6.59
N PHE A 3 0.92 -31.07 -6.19
CA PHE A 3 0.64 -30.10 -5.14
C PHE A 3 1.31 -30.58 -3.83
N PRO A 4 2.17 -29.78 -3.19
CA PRO A 4 2.88 -30.23 -1.99
C PRO A 4 1.90 -30.45 -0.84
N GLU A 5 2.21 -31.37 0.07
CA GLU A 5 1.36 -31.62 1.26
C GLU A 5 1.46 -30.51 2.30
N THR A 6 2.61 -29.83 2.34
CA THR A 6 2.88 -28.77 3.31
C THR A 6 3.58 -27.59 2.66
N TYR A 7 3.55 -26.45 3.35
CA TYR A 7 4.17 -25.21 2.89
C TYR A 7 4.85 -24.43 4.01
N ARG A 8 5.56 -23.38 3.63
CA ARG A 8 6.22 -22.43 4.53
C ARG A 8 5.49 -21.08 4.56
N ALA A 9 5.48 -20.44 5.72
CA ALA A 9 4.96 -19.09 5.88
C ALA A 9 5.70 -18.35 6.99
N TYR A 10 5.72 -17.02 6.90
CA TYR A 10 6.09 -16.20 8.03
C TYR A 10 4.92 -16.06 9.00
N GLN A 11 5.17 -16.34 10.27
CA GLN A 11 4.20 -16.19 11.35
C GLN A 11 4.86 -15.67 12.63
N TYR A 12 4.07 -15.07 13.52
CA TYR A 12 4.52 -14.57 14.81
C TYR A 12 3.59 -15.04 15.94
N GLU A 13 4.18 -15.36 17.08
CA GLU A 13 3.50 -15.95 18.24
C GLU A 13 3.31 -14.96 19.38
N ASN A 14 4.04 -13.85 19.39
CA ASN A 14 3.90 -12.78 20.37
C ASN A 14 3.96 -11.42 19.68
N TYR A 15 3.43 -10.40 20.36
CA TYR A 15 3.74 -9.03 20.02
C TYR A 15 5.13 -8.66 20.54
N GLY A 16 5.86 -7.85 19.77
CA GLY A 16 7.24 -7.49 20.07
C GLY A 16 7.99 -7.01 18.82
N PRO A 17 9.32 -6.80 18.92
CA PRO A 17 10.15 -6.45 17.78
C PRO A 17 9.98 -7.46 16.63
N ILE A 18 9.66 -7.00 15.42
CA ILE A 18 9.42 -7.90 14.28
C ILE A 18 10.62 -8.81 14.01
N GLU A 19 11.84 -8.33 14.26
CA GLU A 19 13.09 -9.04 14.04
C GLU A 19 13.24 -10.30 14.90
N THR A 20 12.57 -10.35 16.06
CA THR A 20 12.62 -11.50 16.98
C THR A 20 11.36 -12.35 16.93
N GLU A 21 10.21 -11.72 16.70
CA GLU A 21 8.91 -12.40 16.75
C GLU A 21 8.50 -13.06 15.44
N LEU A 22 8.88 -12.49 14.28
CA LEU A 22 8.45 -13.02 12.99
C LEU A 22 9.42 -14.09 12.48
N LYS A 23 8.94 -15.34 12.36
CA LYS A 23 9.74 -16.50 11.98
C LYS A 23 9.13 -17.27 10.82
N ILE A 24 9.96 -18.03 10.11
CA ILE A 24 9.48 -18.99 9.11
C ILE A 24 9.00 -20.24 9.84
N HIS A 25 7.73 -20.58 9.66
CA HIS A 25 7.16 -21.86 10.05
C HIS A 25 7.12 -22.76 8.82
N SER A 26 7.55 -24.01 9.00
CA SER A 26 7.58 -25.04 7.94
C SER A 26 6.65 -26.20 8.29
N GLY A 27 6.29 -27.02 7.30
CA GLY A 27 5.40 -28.17 7.53
C GLY A 27 3.94 -27.77 7.78
N LEU A 28 3.55 -26.55 7.40
CA LEU A 28 2.19 -26.06 7.59
C LEU A 28 1.22 -26.82 6.69
N GLN A 29 0.10 -27.24 7.27
CA GLN A 29 -0.97 -27.89 6.53
C GLN A 29 -1.76 -26.88 5.72
N HIS A 30 -2.07 -27.22 4.47
CA HIS A 30 -2.88 -26.39 3.60
C HIS A 30 -4.26 -26.12 4.22
N PRO A 31 -4.68 -24.84 4.35
CA PRO A 31 -6.05 -24.53 4.78
C PRO A 31 -7.06 -25.17 3.83
N ALA A 32 -8.20 -25.58 4.38
CA ALA A 32 -9.34 -26.03 3.58
C ALA A 32 -9.75 -24.93 2.59
N LEU A 33 -10.10 -25.33 1.37
CA LEU A 33 -10.55 -24.43 0.33
C LEU A 33 -12.07 -24.32 0.36
N GLY A 34 -12.59 -23.12 0.63
CA GLY A 34 -14.03 -22.84 0.56
C GLY A 34 -14.57 -22.79 -0.87
N ALA A 35 -15.89 -22.92 -1.02
CA ALA A 35 -16.55 -23.00 -2.33
C ALA A 35 -16.33 -21.77 -3.24
N GLN A 36 -16.26 -20.56 -2.67
CA GLN A 36 -16.00 -19.31 -3.40
C GLN A 36 -14.54 -18.84 -3.33
N GLN A 37 -13.64 -19.71 -2.85
CA GLN A 37 -12.24 -19.34 -2.64
C GLN A 37 -11.33 -19.93 -3.72
N VAL A 38 -10.20 -19.27 -3.92
CA VAL A 38 -9.09 -19.75 -4.73
C VAL A 38 -7.87 -19.97 -3.84
N ARG A 39 -7.07 -20.98 -4.18
CA ARG A 39 -5.72 -21.12 -3.63
C ARG A 39 -4.73 -20.57 -4.63
N ILE A 40 -3.90 -19.66 -4.15
CA ILE A 40 -2.84 -19.00 -4.91
C ILE A 40 -1.50 -19.57 -4.45
N LYS A 41 -0.69 -20.03 -5.39
CA LYS A 41 0.74 -20.24 -5.19
C LYS A 41 1.44 -18.89 -5.34
N VAL A 42 1.91 -18.34 -4.24
CA VAL A 42 2.45 -16.97 -4.22
C VAL A 42 3.83 -16.95 -4.87
N ARG A 43 4.02 -16.07 -5.85
CA ARG A 43 5.30 -15.87 -6.54
C ARG A 43 6.09 -14.77 -5.86
N SER A 44 5.42 -13.67 -5.52
CA SER A 44 6.01 -12.53 -4.84
C SER A 44 5.00 -11.88 -3.89
N ALA A 45 5.51 -11.31 -2.81
CA ALA A 45 4.75 -10.52 -1.85
C ALA A 45 5.48 -9.21 -1.55
N ALA A 46 4.75 -8.19 -1.13
CA ALA A 46 5.37 -6.92 -0.75
C ALA A 46 5.25 -6.66 0.75
N VAL A 47 6.30 -6.07 1.32
CA VAL A 47 6.27 -5.60 2.71
C VAL A 47 5.73 -4.16 2.79
N ASN A 48 5.08 -3.87 3.91
CA ASN A 48 4.42 -2.59 4.20
C ASN A 48 4.73 -2.13 5.64
N PRO A 49 4.70 -0.82 5.92
CA PRO A 49 4.90 -0.34 7.28
C PRO A 49 3.87 -0.85 8.29
N ILE A 50 2.64 -1.13 7.83
CA ILE A 50 1.60 -1.69 8.69
C ILE A 50 1.97 -3.10 9.19
N ASP A 51 2.78 -3.86 8.44
CA ASP A 51 3.16 -5.23 8.79
C ASP A 51 3.92 -5.25 10.12
N TYR A 52 5.04 -4.53 10.22
CA TYR A 52 5.81 -4.49 11.48
C TYR A 52 5.09 -3.72 12.58
N LYS A 53 4.29 -2.69 12.23
CA LYS A 53 3.49 -1.98 13.23
C LYS A 53 2.45 -2.89 13.87
N LEU A 54 1.85 -3.83 13.14
CA LEU A 54 0.94 -4.83 13.73
C LEU A 54 1.64 -5.75 14.72
N VAL A 55 2.86 -6.19 14.42
CA VAL A 55 3.64 -7.05 15.34
C VAL A 55 4.08 -6.26 16.59
N GLU A 56 4.46 -4.99 16.43
CA GLU A 56 5.13 -4.24 17.48
C GLU A 56 4.20 -3.45 18.39
N VAL A 57 3.27 -2.67 17.81
CA VAL A 57 2.56 -1.61 18.58
C VAL A 57 1.06 -1.48 18.29
N MET A 58 0.57 -2.01 17.17
CA MET A 58 -0.82 -1.83 16.70
C MET A 58 -1.65 -3.10 16.72
N GLY A 59 -1.04 -4.29 16.83
CA GLY A 59 -1.76 -5.56 16.66
C GLY A 59 -2.91 -5.74 17.64
N GLN A 60 -2.69 -5.47 18.94
CA GLN A 60 -3.75 -5.59 19.95
C GLN A 60 -4.94 -4.67 19.65
N LEU A 61 -4.68 -3.45 19.17
CA LEU A 61 -5.71 -2.46 18.84
C LEU A 61 -6.50 -2.86 17.58
N PHE A 62 -5.81 -3.37 16.55
CA PHE A 62 -6.42 -3.65 15.23
C PHE A 62 -7.01 -5.05 15.11
N LEU A 63 -6.44 -6.03 15.81
CA LEU A 63 -6.86 -7.43 15.73
C LEU A 63 -7.74 -7.86 16.91
N GLY A 64 -7.69 -7.14 18.04
CA GLY A 64 -8.53 -7.42 19.22
C GLY A 64 -8.20 -8.72 19.95
N LYS A 65 -7.10 -9.39 19.59
CA LYS A 65 -6.62 -10.65 20.17
C LYS A 65 -5.09 -10.69 20.17
N ALA A 66 -4.50 -11.57 20.97
CA ALA A 66 -3.07 -11.83 20.98
C ALA A 66 -2.74 -13.12 20.19
N PRO A 67 -1.59 -13.16 19.49
CA PRO A 67 -1.07 -14.42 18.95
C PRO A 67 -0.61 -15.34 20.10
N SER A 68 -0.47 -16.64 19.79
CA SER A 68 0.18 -17.62 20.67
C SER A 68 0.89 -18.70 19.84
N ALA A 69 1.63 -19.60 20.49
CA ALA A 69 2.24 -20.75 19.81
C ALA A 69 1.19 -21.68 19.17
N GLU A 70 0.02 -21.84 19.78
CA GLU A 70 -1.09 -22.65 19.24
C GLU A 70 -1.86 -21.94 18.13
N GLN A 71 -1.87 -20.60 18.14
CA GLN A 71 -2.55 -19.77 17.15
C GLN A 71 -1.66 -18.62 16.67
N PRO A 72 -0.58 -18.94 15.94
CA PRO A 72 0.34 -17.91 15.45
C PRO A 72 -0.35 -17.06 14.39
N PHE A 73 -0.06 -15.76 14.38
CA PHE A 73 -0.62 -14.84 13.41
C PHE A 73 0.24 -14.81 12.15
N LYS A 74 -0.42 -14.63 10.99
CA LYS A 74 0.22 -14.48 9.69
C LYS A 74 0.52 -13.00 9.42
N ILE A 75 1.34 -12.71 8.42
CA ILE A 75 1.72 -11.34 8.06
C ILE A 75 1.66 -11.07 6.56
N GLY A 76 1.56 -9.80 6.18
CA GLY A 76 1.61 -9.33 4.81
C GLY A 76 0.22 -9.16 4.21
N PHE A 77 0.10 -8.14 3.35
CA PHE A 77 -1.13 -7.75 2.69
C PHE A 77 -1.10 -7.96 1.18
N ASP A 78 0.04 -7.76 0.52
CA ASP A 78 0.10 -7.77 -0.94
C ASP A 78 0.78 -9.02 -1.46
N ALA A 79 0.22 -9.62 -2.51
CA ALA A 79 0.77 -10.76 -3.21
C ALA A 79 0.45 -10.73 -4.70
N ALA A 80 1.32 -11.37 -5.48
CA ALA A 80 1.03 -11.83 -6.82
C ALA A 80 1.48 -13.30 -6.97
N GLY A 81 0.75 -14.07 -7.76
CA GLY A 81 0.97 -15.51 -7.88
C GLY A 81 0.06 -16.17 -8.91
N GLU A 82 -0.03 -17.48 -8.84
CA GLU A 82 -0.83 -18.28 -9.77
C GLU A 82 -1.93 -19.04 -9.02
N VAL A 83 -3.13 -19.09 -9.59
CA VAL A 83 -4.21 -19.92 -9.06
C VAL A 83 -3.86 -21.39 -9.29
N VAL A 84 -3.86 -22.19 -8.21
CA VAL A 84 -3.54 -23.63 -8.27
C VAL A 84 -4.72 -24.53 -7.91
N GLU A 85 -5.71 -24.00 -7.20
CA GLU A 85 -6.98 -24.68 -6.92
C GLU A 85 -8.11 -23.66 -6.86
N VAL A 86 -9.32 -24.08 -7.25
CA VAL A 86 -10.53 -23.25 -7.20
C VAL A 86 -11.65 -24.02 -6.49
N GLY A 87 -12.43 -23.31 -5.69
CA GLY A 87 -13.64 -23.85 -5.07
C GLY A 87 -14.74 -24.11 -6.10
N SER A 88 -15.74 -24.93 -5.74
CA SER A 88 -16.82 -25.36 -6.64
C SER A 88 -17.68 -24.21 -7.18
N ASP A 89 -17.75 -23.10 -6.44
CA ASP A 89 -18.62 -21.97 -6.73
C ASP A 89 -17.86 -20.78 -7.31
N VAL A 90 -16.53 -20.88 -7.47
CA VAL A 90 -15.72 -19.88 -8.17
C VAL A 90 -16.16 -19.78 -9.63
N LYS A 91 -16.42 -18.56 -10.12
CA LYS A 91 -16.92 -18.33 -11.48
C LYS A 91 -15.96 -17.54 -12.38
N ARG A 92 -15.09 -16.73 -11.79
CA ARG A 92 -14.30 -15.73 -12.53
C ARG A 92 -12.85 -16.13 -12.73
N LEU A 93 -12.30 -16.97 -11.86
CA LEU A 93 -10.90 -17.42 -11.87
C LEU A 93 -10.81 -18.92 -12.16
N THR A 94 -9.72 -19.32 -12.79
CA THR A 94 -9.41 -20.70 -13.16
C THR A 94 -7.97 -21.06 -12.79
N VAL A 95 -7.70 -22.35 -12.66
CA VAL A 95 -6.33 -22.85 -12.39
C VAL A 95 -5.39 -22.43 -13.53
N GLY A 96 -4.25 -21.85 -13.17
CA GLY A 96 -3.26 -21.30 -14.10
C GLY A 96 -3.33 -19.79 -14.28
N ASP A 97 -4.40 -19.13 -13.81
CA ASP A 97 -4.49 -17.67 -13.89
C ASP A 97 -3.39 -17.01 -13.07
N ALA A 98 -2.68 -16.07 -13.69
CA ALA A 98 -1.78 -15.16 -13.01
C ALA A 98 -2.60 -14.05 -12.34
N VAL A 99 -2.45 -13.89 -11.04
CA VAL A 99 -3.29 -13.03 -10.21
C VAL A 99 -2.48 -12.16 -9.27
N PHE A 100 -3.11 -11.10 -8.77
CA PHE A 100 -2.57 -10.20 -7.75
C PHE A 100 -3.68 -9.72 -6.82
N THR A 101 -3.32 -9.40 -5.57
CA THR A 101 -4.29 -9.15 -4.50
C THR A 101 -3.71 -8.31 -3.36
N SER A 102 -4.59 -7.58 -2.67
CA SER A 102 -4.34 -7.06 -1.33
C SER A 102 -5.34 -7.70 -0.37
N THR A 103 -4.90 -8.28 0.76
CA THR A 103 -5.79 -8.94 1.72
C THR A 103 -6.47 -7.93 2.64
N PRO A 104 -7.72 -8.16 3.11
CA PRO A 104 -8.24 -7.47 4.28
C PRO A 104 -7.54 -7.93 5.57
N PHE A 105 -7.65 -7.15 6.65
CA PHE A 105 -7.09 -7.52 7.97
C PHE A 105 -7.57 -8.88 8.48
N THR A 106 -8.76 -9.31 8.09
CA THR A 106 -9.35 -10.61 8.46
C THR A 106 -8.71 -11.81 7.76
N ALA A 107 -7.92 -11.58 6.71
CA ALA A 107 -7.32 -12.63 5.87
C ALA A 107 -5.84 -12.36 5.52
N ILE A 108 -5.11 -11.65 6.39
CA ILE A 108 -3.67 -11.40 6.23
C ILE A 108 -2.88 -12.70 6.10
N GLY A 109 -1.72 -12.62 5.44
CA GLY A 109 -0.81 -13.76 5.32
C GLY A 109 -0.15 -13.93 3.97
N THR A 110 0.15 -12.84 3.26
CA THR A 110 0.78 -12.93 1.93
C THR A 110 2.25 -13.29 1.95
N LEU A 111 2.96 -13.15 3.08
CA LEU A 111 4.32 -13.67 3.25
C LEU A 111 4.28 -15.19 3.50
N SER A 112 3.80 -15.92 2.50
CA SER A 112 3.59 -17.36 2.52
C SER A 112 3.69 -17.95 1.12
N GLU A 113 4.13 -19.20 1.00
CA GLU A 113 4.14 -19.94 -0.26
C GLU A 113 2.75 -20.14 -0.86
N TYR A 114 1.70 -20.22 -0.03
CA TYR A 114 0.32 -20.39 -0.47
C TYR A 114 -0.66 -19.52 0.31
N LEU A 115 -1.62 -18.97 -0.41
CA LEU A 115 -2.67 -18.09 0.12
C LEU A 115 -4.04 -18.59 -0.31
N VAL A 116 -5.02 -18.52 0.58
CA VAL A 116 -6.43 -18.83 0.27
C VAL A 116 -7.26 -17.57 0.48
N LEU A 117 -7.99 -17.14 -0.54
CA LEU A 117 -8.85 -15.95 -0.51
C LEU A 117 -10.13 -16.18 -1.31
N GLY A 118 -11.18 -15.42 -0.99
CA GLY A 118 -12.36 -15.34 -1.84
C GLY A 118 -12.04 -14.75 -3.21
N GLU A 119 -12.66 -15.27 -4.27
CA GLU A 119 -12.41 -14.81 -5.64
C GLU A 119 -12.75 -13.32 -5.83
N GLU A 120 -13.58 -12.74 -4.98
CA GLU A 120 -13.94 -11.32 -4.98
C GLU A 120 -12.79 -10.38 -4.59
N LEU A 121 -11.74 -10.91 -3.97
CA LEU A 121 -10.56 -10.16 -3.51
C LEU A 121 -9.39 -10.24 -4.50
N VAL A 122 -9.46 -11.13 -5.49
CA VAL A 122 -8.31 -11.52 -6.32
C VAL A 122 -8.54 -11.07 -7.76
N ALA A 123 -7.68 -10.22 -8.31
CA ALA A 123 -7.76 -9.79 -9.70
C ALA A 123 -6.73 -10.50 -10.58
N LEU A 124 -6.99 -10.52 -11.90
CA LEU A 124 -6.00 -10.98 -12.87
C LEU A 124 -4.83 -9.99 -12.90
N LYS A 125 -3.61 -10.52 -12.92
CA LYS A 125 -2.39 -9.72 -12.97
C LYS A 125 -2.35 -8.90 -14.28
N PRO A 126 -1.99 -7.60 -14.25
CA PRO A 126 -1.72 -6.84 -15.47
C PRO A 126 -0.74 -7.58 -16.38
N ASN A 127 -1.04 -7.67 -17.68
CA ASN A 127 -0.27 -8.51 -18.59
C ASN A 127 1.15 -7.98 -18.87
N ASN A 128 1.35 -6.68 -18.67
CA ASN A 128 2.62 -5.97 -18.89
C ASN A 128 3.53 -5.89 -17.66
N LEU A 129 3.17 -6.56 -16.54
CA LEU A 129 3.99 -6.63 -15.33
C LEU A 129 4.50 -8.05 -15.06
N ASP A 130 5.68 -8.18 -14.47
CA ASP A 130 6.08 -9.44 -13.84
C ASP A 130 5.39 -9.64 -12.46
N PHE A 131 5.65 -10.77 -11.78
CA PHE A 131 5.04 -11.03 -10.47
C PHE A 131 5.57 -10.13 -9.35
N ASN A 132 6.82 -9.67 -9.43
CA ASN A 132 7.39 -8.75 -8.46
C ASN A 132 6.72 -7.38 -8.59
N GLU A 133 6.71 -6.83 -9.81
CA GLU A 133 6.03 -5.59 -10.14
C GLU A 133 4.56 -5.65 -9.77
N ALA A 134 3.87 -6.75 -10.07
CA ALA A 134 2.47 -6.91 -9.71
C ALA A 134 2.24 -6.97 -8.19
N ALA A 135 3.12 -7.59 -7.41
CA ALA A 135 3.01 -7.60 -5.95
C ALA A 135 3.26 -6.20 -5.33
N ALA A 136 3.94 -5.31 -6.04
CA ALA A 136 4.19 -3.93 -5.60
C ALA A 136 2.95 -3.02 -5.70
N VAL A 137 1.89 -3.43 -6.38
CA VAL A 137 0.74 -2.58 -6.72
C VAL A 137 -0.37 -2.53 -5.65
N PRO A 138 -0.92 -3.65 -5.15
CA PRO A 138 -2.31 -3.71 -4.69
C PRO A 138 -2.68 -2.69 -3.60
N SER A 139 -2.10 -2.79 -2.40
CA SER A 139 -2.45 -1.88 -1.29
C SER A 139 -2.19 -0.42 -1.61
N VAL A 140 -1.01 -0.11 -2.17
CA VAL A 140 -0.55 1.28 -2.34
C VAL A 140 -1.27 1.99 -3.48
N ALA A 141 -1.54 1.29 -4.58
CA ALA A 141 -2.30 1.86 -5.69
C ALA A 141 -3.79 2.02 -5.33
N LEU A 142 -4.40 1.04 -4.64
CA LEU A 142 -5.78 1.18 -4.16
C LEU A 142 -5.93 2.34 -3.18
N THR A 143 -4.95 2.51 -2.28
CA THR A 143 -4.90 3.61 -1.31
C THR A 143 -4.77 4.96 -2.02
N ALA A 144 -3.80 5.08 -2.93
CA ALA A 144 -3.58 6.31 -3.70
C ALA A 144 -4.80 6.68 -4.54
N HIS A 145 -5.37 5.70 -5.25
CA HIS A 145 -6.56 5.90 -6.08
C HIS A 145 -7.75 6.37 -5.24
N ALA A 146 -8.03 5.72 -4.11
CA ALA A 146 -9.10 6.16 -3.20
C ALA A 146 -8.84 7.57 -2.64
N GLY A 147 -7.58 7.90 -2.32
CA GLY A 147 -7.14 9.24 -1.93
C GLY A 147 -7.57 10.30 -2.94
N MET A 148 -7.31 10.04 -4.23
CA MET A 148 -7.64 10.97 -5.32
C MET A 148 -9.13 10.97 -5.67
N THR A 149 -9.78 9.81 -5.78
CA THR A 149 -11.13 9.73 -6.34
C THR A 149 -12.24 9.79 -5.30
N THR A 150 -12.07 9.12 -4.17
CA THR A 150 -13.16 8.91 -3.20
C THR A 150 -13.07 9.90 -2.05
N PHE A 151 -11.88 10.03 -1.46
CA PHE A 151 -11.69 10.84 -0.27
C PHE A 151 -11.60 12.32 -0.62
N SER A 152 -10.68 12.71 -1.52
CA SER A 152 -10.57 14.14 -1.94
C SER A 152 -11.57 14.52 -3.00
N ASN A 153 -12.05 13.55 -3.79
CA ASN A 153 -12.79 13.79 -5.01
C ASN A 153 -12.08 14.85 -5.87
N LEU A 154 -10.79 14.63 -6.13
CA LEU A 154 -9.93 15.54 -6.89
C LEU A 154 -10.50 15.75 -8.30
N GLN A 155 -10.60 17.00 -8.71
CA GLN A 155 -11.12 17.38 -10.01
C GLN A 155 -10.00 17.85 -10.94
N LYS A 156 -10.24 17.71 -12.25
CA LYS A 156 -9.39 18.30 -13.29
C LYS A 156 -9.20 19.80 -13.04
N GLY A 157 -7.96 20.27 -13.15
CA GLY A 157 -7.58 21.67 -12.95
C GLY A 157 -7.41 22.10 -11.48
N GLU A 158 -7.73 21.25 -10.51
CA GLU A 158 -7.38 21.49 -9.10
C GLU A 158 -5.88 21.33 -8.86
N THR A 159 -5.37 21.97 -7.81
CA THR A 159 -3.98 21.81 -7.37
C THR A 159 -3.90 20.88 -6.16
N VAL A 160 -3.14 19.79 -6.29
CA VAL A 160 -2.88 18.85 -5.19
C VAL A 160 -1.45 18.94 -4.70
N LEU A 161 -1.26 18.99 -3.38
CA LEU A 161 0.03 18.79 -2.73
C LEU A 161 0.10 17.37 -2.17
N ILE A 162 1.08 16.60 -2.62
CA ILE A 162 1.37 15.26 -2.15
C ILE A 162 2.63 15.31 -1.29
N LEU A 163 2.48 15.21 0.03
CA LEU A 163 3.65 15.08 0.90
C LEU A 163 4.21 13.67 0.76
N GLY A 164 5.54 13.52 0.67
CA GLY A 164 6.17 12.23 0.50
C GLY A 164 5.94 11.62 -0.88
N GLY A 165 6.15 12.39 -1.95
CA GLY A 165 5.95 11.97 -3.34
C GLY A 165 6.80 10.77 -3.78
N SER A 166 7.89 10.47 -3.08
CA SER A 166 8.72 9.27 -3.34
C SER A 166 8.33 8.05 -2.51
N THR A 167 7.29 8.13 -1.69
CA THR A 167 6.72 6.95 -1.00
C THR A 167 5.94 6.10 -2.00
N ALA A 168 5.72 4.82 -1.71
CA ALA A 168 4.98 3.94 -2.61
C ALA A 168 3.55 4.45 -2.90
N VAL A 169 2.84 5.00 -1.90
CA VAL A 169 1.52 5.62 -2.11
C VAL A 169 1.66 6.95 -2.85
N GLY A 170 2.62 7.80 -2.46
CA GLY A 170 2.84 9.09 -3.09
C GLY A 170 3.14 8.99 -4.59
N MET A 171 3.92 7.99 -5.00
CA MET A 171 4.25 7.76 -6.41
C MET A 171 3.05 7.36 -7.26
N PHE A 172 2.12 6.55 -6.74
CA PHE A 172 0.86 6.28 -7.42
C PHE A 172 -0.07 7.50 -7.38
N ALA A 173 -0.11 8.23 -6.27
CA ALA A 173 -0.95 9.43 -6.13
C ALA A 173 -0.57 10.52 -7.15
N ILE A 174 0.74 10.72 -7.40
CA ILE A 174 1.24 11.64 -8.44
C ILE A 174 0.71 11.22 -9.81
N GLN A 175 0.86 9.96 -10.18
CA GLN A 175 0.44 9.45 -11.49
C GLN A 175 -1.07 9.56 -11.69
N PHE A 176 -1.87 9.21 -10.68
CA PHE A 176 -3.34 9.35 -10.75
C PHE A 176 -3.79 10.80 -10.80
N ALA A 177 -3.18 11.69 -9.99
CA ALA A 177 -3.51 13.11 -10.02
C ALA A 177 -3.15 13.75 -11.38
N HIS A 178 -2.01 13.38 -11.94
CA HIS A 178 -1.60 13.81 -13.28
C HIS A 178 -2.58 13.31 -14.35
N ASP A 179 -3.02 12.04 -14.32
CA ASP A 179 -4.00 11.53 -15.29
C ASP A 179 -5.39 12.19 -15.17
N ILE A 180 -5.81 12.53 -13.95
CA ILE A 180 -7.03 13.34 -13.70
C ILE A 180 -6.92 14.74 -14.34
N GLY A 181 -5.69 15.22 -14.58
CA GLY A 181 -5.40 16.56 -15.09
C GLY A 181 -5.41 17.62 -13.99
N ALA A 182 -5.05 17.24 -12.77
CA ALA A 182 -4.73 18.18 -11.69
C ALA A 182 -3.31 18.73 -11.86
N ARG A 183 -3.04 19.90 -11.26
CA ARG A 183 -1.68 20.40 -11.07
C ARG A 183 -1.07 19.71 -9.86
N VAL A 184 0.05 19.00 -10.04
CA VAL A 184 0.65 18.14 -9.03
C VAL A 184 1.88 18.79 -8.41
N LEU A 185 1.81 19.09 -7.12
CA LEU A 185 2.93 19.51 -6.30
C LEU A 185 3.33 18.33 -5.41
N ALA A 186 4.62 18.05 -5.26
CA ALA A 186 5.07 16.93 -4.44
C ALA A 186 6.31 17.29 -3.61
N THR A 187 6.38 16.80 -2.36
CA THR A 187 7.60 16.91 -1.55
C THR A 187 8.44 15.64 -1.66
N THR A 188 9.76 15.78 -1.73
CA THR A 188 10.69 14.65 -1.64
C THR A 188 12.09 15.12 -1.24
N SER A 189 13.03 14.19 -1.03
CA SER A 189 14.44 14.53 -0.82
C SER A 189 15.17 14.69 -2.15
N THR A 190 16.28 15.42 -2.17
CA THR A 190 17.06 15.73 -3.38
C THR A 190 17.27 14.55 -4.32
N ARG A 191 17.60 13.37 -3.78
CA ARG A 191 17.91 12.17 -4.57
C ARG A 191 16.74 11.64 -5.40
N ASN A 192 15.51 11.98 -5.03
CA ASN A 192 14.29 11.45 -5.63
C ASN A 192 13.58 12.45 -6.56
N ILE A 193 14.13 13.66 -6.73
CA ILE A 193 13.48 14.74 -7.50
C ILE A 193 13.17 14.28 -8.94
N GLU A 194 14.16 13.71 -9.63
CA GLU A 194 13.98 13.30 -11.03
C GLU A 194 13.00 12.13 -11.18
N LEU A 195 12.98 11.20 -10.21
CA LEU A 195 11.96 10.16 -10.17
C LEU A 195 10.57 10.78 -10.05
N VAL A 196 10.35 11.64 -9.05
CA VAL A 196 9.04 12.25 -8.77
C VAL A 196 8.55 13.10 -9.94
N LYS A 197 9.43 13.87 -10.60
CA LYS A 197 9.10 14.59 -11.84
C LYS A 197 8.69 13.64 -12.96
N SER A 198 9.43 12.55 -13.17
CA SER A 198 9.14 11.57 -14.22
C SER A 198 7.78 10.86 -14.06
N LEU A 199 7.18 10.93 -12.87
CA LEU A 199 5.87 10.37 -12.57
C LEU A 199 4.71 11.34 -12.82
N GLY A 200 4.99 12.61 -13.12
CA GLY A 200 3.97 13.62 -13.43
C GLY A 200 3.85 14.76 -12.42
N ALA A 201 4.83 14.97 -11.54
CA ALA A 201 4.85 16.14 -10.67
C ALA A 201 5.24 17.40 -11.45
N ASP A 202 4.36 18.41 -11.46
CA ASP A 202 4.60 19.72 -12.10
C ASP A 202 5.60 20.57 -11.30
N GLN A 203 5.58 20.42 -9.97
CA GLN A 203 6.50 21.11 -9.06
C GLN A 203 6.96 20.15 -7.97
N VAL A 204 8.27 20.11 -7.75
CA VAL A 204 8.88 19.30 -6.69
C VAL A 204 9.53 20.20 -5.67
N ILE A 205 9.17 20.02 -4.40
CA ILE A 205 9.72 20.73 -3.25
C ILE A 205 10.71 19.81 -2.55
N ASP A 206 11.97 20.23 -2.49
CA ASP A 206 13.04 19.49 -1.80
C ASP A 206 13.02 19.83 -0.31
N TYR A 207 12.42 18.95 0.50
CA TYR A 207 12.26 19.21 1.94
C TYR A 207 13.59 19.31 2.69
N THR A 208 14.70 18.87 2.07
CA THR A 208 16.04 19.01 2.65
C THR A 208 16.61 20.43 2.51
N LYS A 209 15.97 21.29 1.70
CA LYS A 209 16.41 22.65 1.40
C LYS A 209 15.41 23.71 1.83
N GLU A 210 14.12 23.43 1.69
CA GLU A 210 13.05 24.38 2.04
C GLU A 210 11.83 23.65 2.59
N LYS A 211 11.07 24.31 3.48
CA LYS A 211 9.79 23.76 3.93
C LYS A 211 8.75 24.00 2.85
N TRP A 212 7.87 23.03 2.64
CA TRP A 212 6.75 23.18 1.70
C TRP A 212 5.81 24.34 2.06
N LEU A 213 5.72 24.69 3.34
CA LEU A 213 4.92 25.83 3.80
C LEU A 213 5.48 27.17 3.28
N ASP A 214 6.80 27.29 3.15
CA ASP A 214 7.47 28.50 2.69
C ASP A 214 7.51 28.58 1.15
N ALA A 215 7.52 27.42 0.48
CA ALA A 215 7.55 27.31 -0.98
C ALA A 215 6.19 27.56 -1.64
N LEU A 216 5.11 27.61 -0.88
CA LEU A 216 3.73 27.69 -1.38
C LEU A 216 3.05 29.00 -0.99
N SER A 217 2.27 29.54 -1.92
CA SER A 217 1.42 30.69 -1.61
C SER A 217 0.29 30.29 -0.64
N PRO A 218 -0.09 31.15 0.30
CA PRO A 218 -1.22 30.89 1.18
C PRO A 218 -2.49 30.58 0.39
N HIS A 219 -3.26 29.59 0.84
CA HIS A 219 -4.54 29.19 0.25
C HIS A 219 -4.51 28.88 -1.25
N SER A 220 -3.41 28.33 -1.76
CA SER A 220 -3.23 27.98 -3.18
C SER A 220 -3.55 26.51 -3.52
N VAL A 221 -3.72 25.64 -2.52
CA VAL A 221 -3.87 24.20 -2.69
C VAL A 221 -5.31 23.74 -2.47
N ASP A 222 -5.87 22.95 -3.39
CA ASP A 222 -7.22 22.38 -3.31
C ASP A 222 -7.26 21.13 -2.42
N VAL A 223 -6.25 20.29 -2.52
CA VAL A 223 -6.13 19.01 -1.80
C VAL A 223 -4.70 18.86 -1.27
N LEU A 224 -4.55 18.54 0.00
CA LEU A 224 -3.28 18.11 0.58
C LEU A 224 -3.42 16.64 0.98
N TYR A 225 -2.61 15.79 0.35
CA TYR A 225 -2.53 14.37 0.67
C TYR A 225 -1.19 14.02 1.31
N ASP A 226 -1.22 13.77 2.61
CA ASP A 226 -0.04 13.38 3.37
C ASP A 226 0.26 11.88 3.23
N CYS A 227 1.12 11.55 2.27
CA CYS A 227 1.71 10.22 2.11
C CYS A 227 3.08 10.11 2.81
N GLY A 228 3.64 11.23 3.27
CA GLY A 228 4.91 11.32 4.00
C GLY A 228 4.77 10.96 5.47
N VAL A 229 3.53 10.88 5.97
CA VAL A 229 3.19 10.56 7.37
C VAL A 229 3.75 11.64 8.30
N GLU A 230 3.61 12.91 7.91
CA GLU A 230 3.99 14.08 8.71
C GLU A 230 2.92 14.32 9.79
N PRO A 231 3.12 13.90 11.06
CA PRO A 231 2.02 13.72 12.01
C PRO A 231 1.25 15.01 12.31
N SER A 232 1.94 16.14 12.32
CA SER A 232 1.36 17.44 12.66
C SER A 232 1.05 18.30 11.44
N SER A 233 1.16 17.77 10.21
CA SER A 233 1.00 18.56 8.98
C SER A 233 -0.30 19.37 8.95
N TRP A 234 -1.41 18.81 9.43
CA TRP A 234 -2.68 19.54 9.60
C TRP A 234 -2.58 20.70 10.61
N ASN A 235 -2.08 20.42 11.81
CA ASN A 235 -2.02 21.39 12.91
C ASN A 235 -1.03 22.52 12.63
N ASP A 236 0.08 22.22 11.96
CA ASP A 236 1.24 23.09 11.87
C ASP A 236 1.30 23.92 10.58
N GLY A 237 0.62 23.50 9.51
CA GLY A 237 0.72 24.25 8.25
C GLY A 237 -0.34 24.00 7.17
N ALA A 238 -0.99 22.84 7.13
CA ALA A 238 -1.86 22.48 5.99
C ALA A 238 -2.96 23.52 5.78
N GLN A 239 -3.55 23.99 6.87
CA GLN A 239 -4.63 24.97 6.84
C GLN A 239 -4.22 26.31 6.22
N LEU A 240 -2.92 26.67 6.27
CA LEU A 240 -2.39 27.92 5.72
C LEU A 240 -2.24 27.86 4.19
N VAL A 241 -1.97 26.68 3.62
CA VAL A 241 -1.82 26.49 2.17
C VAL A 241 -3.11 26.04 1.49
N LEU A 242 -4.01 25.39 2.23
CA LEU A 242 -5.29 24.93 1.70
C LEU A 242 -6.25 26.09 1.41
N LYS A 243 -6.98 26.00 0.30
CA LYS A 243 -8.01 26.98 -0.06
C LYS A 243 -9.04 27.13 1.05
N LYS A 244 -9.43 28.37 1.33
CA LYS A 244 -10.48 28.69 2.31
C LYS A 244 -11.80 28.05 1.90
N ASN A 245 -12.53 27.49 2.87
CA ASN A 245 -13.87 26.87 2.70
C ASN A 245 -13.98 25.69 1.72
N ALA A 246 -12.90 25.32 1.02
CA ALA A 246 -12.93 24.32 -0.06
C ALA A 246 -11.76 23.32 -0.01
N GLY A 247 -10.64 23.71 0.61
CA GLY A 247 -9.47 22.85 0.75
C GLY A 247 -9.78 21.56 1.50
N ARG A 248 -9.13 20.46 1.12
CA ARG A 248 -9.32 19.13 1.70
C ARG A 248 -8.00 18.56 2.17
N PHE A 249 -7.94 18.07 3.41
CA PHE A 249 -6.76 17.39 3.95
C PHE A 249 -7.04 15.90 4.18
N ILE A 250 -6.14 15.06 3.68
CA ILE A 250 -6.17 13.60 3.84
C ILE A 250 -4.78 13.15 4.28
N THR A 251 -4.70 12.14 5.14
CA THR A 251 -3.43 11.57 5.59
C THR A 251 -3.49 10.05 5.74
N LEU A 252 -2.34 9.40 5.62
CA LEU A 252 -2.15 7.98 5.91
C LEU A 252 -1.79 7.69 7.37
N THR A 253 -1.72 8.72 8.22
CA THR A 253 -1.45 8.55 9.66
C THR A 253 -2.66 8.91 10.51
N PRO A 254 -2.89 8.22 11.64
CA PRO A 254 -3.82 8.71 12.65
C PRO A 254 -3.49 10.14 13.06
N MET A 255 -4.52 10.97 13.23
CA MET A 255 -4.36 12.36 13.62
C MET A 255 -3.85 12.47 15.07
N PRO A 256 -2.88 13.35 15.35
CA PRO A 256 -2.43 13.59 16.71
C PRO A 256 -3.54 14.24 17.53
N GLN A 257 -3.53 14.01 18.85
CA GLN A 257 -4.44 14.66 19.78
C GLN A 257 -3.70 15.74 20.58
N PRO A 258 -4.28 16.96 20.73
CA PRO A 258 -5.55 17.40 20.15
C PRO A 258 -5.44 17.72 18.64
N VAL A 259 -6.54 17.50 17.92
CA VAL A 259 -6.69 17.94 16.53
C VAL A 259 -7.10 19.41 16.52
N LYS A 260 -6.34 20.26 15.83
CA LYS A 260 -6.65 21.69 15.70
C LYS A 260 -7.92 21.88 14.85
N GLU A 261 -8.85 22.72 15.31
CA GLU A 261 -10.02 23.09 14.54
C GLU A 261 -9.62 23.79 13.23
N SER A 262 -10.54 23.78 12.26
CA SER A 262 -10.33 24.43 10.97
C SER A 262 -10.48 25.94 11.09
N GLU A 263 -9.37 26.68 11.04
CA GLU A 263 -9.34 28.14 11.16
C GLU A 263 -9.85 28.86 9.89
N PHE A 264 -9.73 28.21 8.73
CA PHE A 264 -10.03 28.81 7.42
C PHE A 264 -11.13 28.08 6.63
N GLY A 265 -11.87 27.19 7.30
CA GLY A 265 -12.96 26.42 6.69
C GLY A 265 -12.50 25.30 5.75
N ALA A 266 -11.21 24.95 5.73
CA ALA A 266 -10.73 23.75 5.07
C ALA A 266 -11.30 22.49 5.75
N LYS A 267 -11.58 21.45 4.97
CA LYS A 267 -12.16 20.19 5.45
C LYS A 267 -11.05 19.21 5.84
N LEU A 268 -11.06 18.81 7.10
CA LEU A 268 -10.28 17.68 7.57
C LEU A 268 -11.04 16.38 7.24
N ILE A 269 -10.65 15.68 6.17
CA ILE A 269 -11.11 14.30 5.93
C ILE A 269 -10.37 13.36 6.89
N GLY A 270 -9.08 13.62 7.11
CA GLY A 270 -8.29 12.97 8.14
C GLY A 270 -7.66 11.65 7.70
N PHE A 271 -7.51 10.74 8.66
CA PHE A 271 -6.89 9.43 8.44
C PHE A 271 -7.74 8.58 7.50
N VAL A 272 -7.14 8.18 6.38
CA VAL A 272 -7.73 7.23 5.45
C VAL A 272 -6.90 5.96 5.42
N SER A 273 -7.56 4.83 5.60
CA SER A 273 -7.01 3.52 5.29
C SER A 273 -7.50 3.07 3.91
N ASN A 274 -6.83 2.07 3.32
CA ASN A 274 -7.30 1.43 2.10
C ASN A 274 -8.78 1.00 2.30
N PRO A 275 -9.75 1.63 1.61
CA PRO A 275 -11.11 1.12 1.68
C PRO A 275 -11.07 -0.25 1.00
N GLU A 276 -11.63 -1.27 1.64
CA GLU A 276 -12.03 -2.55 1.03
C GLU A 276 -11.27 -3.05 -0.21
N SER A 277 -10.33 -3.97 0.01
CA SER A 277 -9.74 -4.78 -1.06
C SER A 277 -10.82 -5.45 -1.91
N SER A 278 -10.76 -5.30 -3.23
CA SER A 278 -11.66 -6.01 -4.14
C SER A 278 -11.02 -6.16 -5.51
N ALA A 279 -11.34 -7.26 -6.17
CA ALA A 279 -10.91 -7.54 -7.53
C ALA A 279 -11.36 -6.43 -8.50
N LYS A 280 -12.61 -5.97 -8.38
CA LYS A 280 -13.16 -4.90 -9.24
C LYS A 280 -12.34 -3.62 -9.20
N ARG A 281 -11.81 -3.25 -8.03
CA ARG A 281 -10.97 -2.05 -7.92
C ARG A 281 -9.57 -2.29 -8.45
N LEU A 282 -9.01 -3.48 -8.24
CA LEU A 282 -7.75 -3.87 -8.87
C LEU A 282 -7.87 -3.96 -10.40
N ASP A 283 -9.04 -4.29 -10.95
CA ASP A 283 -9.30 -4.24 -12.39
C ASP A 283 -9.21 -2.80 -12.93
N VAL A 284 -9.69 -1.80 -12.17
CA VAL A 284 -9.50 -0.38 -12.51
C VAL A 284 -8.02 -0.02 -12.49
N ILE A 285 -7.27 -0.43 -11.46
CA ILE A 285 -5.82 -0.19 -11.40
C ILE A 285 -5.10 -0.88 -12.57
N THR A 286 -5.53 -2.07 -12.96
CA THR A 286 -4.98 -2.81 -14.10
C THR A 286 -5.11 -2.00 -15.39
N GLN A 287 -6.25 -1.33 -15.62
CA GLN A 287 -6.43 -0.47 -16.80
C GLN A 287 -5.44 0.70 -16.84
N TYR A 288 -5.15 1.34 -15.70
CA TYR A 288 -4.12 2.38 -15.64
C TYR A 288 -2.73 1.84 -15.96
N ILE A 289 -2.41 0.65 -15.47
CA ILE A 289 -1.11 0.01 -15.67
C ILE A 289 -0.92 -0.44 -17.12
N GLU A 290 -1.91 -1.13 -17.69
CA GLU A 290 -1.83 -1.65 -19.06
C GLU A 290 -1.86 -0.53 -20.12
N SER A 291 -2.50 0.60 -19.81
CA SER A 291 -2.47 1.79 -20.67
C SER A 291 -1.21 2.66 -20.50
N GLY A 292 -0.31 2.30 -19.58
CA GLY A 292 0.94 3.03 -19.31
C GLY A 292 0.75 4.34 -18.54
N LYS A 293 -0.45 4.59 -18.01
CA LYS A 293 -0.77 5.79 -17.20
C LYS A 293 -0.27 5.69 -15.76
N ALA A 294 -0.04 4.47 -15.27
CA ALA A 294 0.57 4.22 -13.98
C ALA A 294 1.59 3.07 -14.09
N LYS A 295 2.64 3.13 -13.28
CA LYS A 295 3.61 2.03 -13.12
C LYS A 295 4.03 1.89 -11.66
N PRO A 296 4.28 0.66 -11.19
CA PRO A 296 4.92 0.45 -9.90
C PRO A 296 6.39 0.90 -9.96
N VAL A 297 6.94 1.23 -8.79
CA VAL A 297 8.38 1.46 -8.61
C VAL A 297 8.86 0.46 -7.56
N VAL A 298 9.72 -0.46 -8.00
CA VAL A 298 10.34 -1.47 -7.15
C VAL A 298 11.71 -0.97 -6.72
N ASP A 299 11.96 -0.99 -5.42
CA ASP A 299 13.24 -0.59 -4.85
C ASP A 299 14.22 -1.77 -4.84
N SER A 300 13.81 -2.91 -4.28
CA SER A 300 14.62 -4.13 -4.27
C SER A 300 13.78 -5.38 -4.01
N VAL A 301 14.28 -6.51 -4.51
CA VAL A 301 13.70 -7.84 -4.35
C VAL A 301 14.60 -8.68 -3.47
N TYR A 302 14.03 -9.32 -2.45
CA TYR A 302 14.71 -10.20 -1.51
C TYR A 302 14.20 -11.62 -1.68
N PRO A 303 15.04 -12.66 -1.51
CA PRO A 303 14.55 -14.03 -1.46
C PRO A 303 13.69 -14.25 -0.20
N PHE A 304 12.86 -15.30 -0.21
CA PHE A 304 11.92 -15.60 0.85
C PHE A 304 12.55 -15.58 2.23
N GLU A 305 13.72 -16.21 2.39
CA GLU A 305 14.44 -16.34 3.66
C GLU A 305 14.98 -15.01 4.21
N LYS A 306 14.93 -13.94 3.41
CA LYS A 306 15.51 -12.63 3.71
C LYS A 306 14.46 -11.53 3.92
N ALA A 307 13.25 -11.89 4.31
CA ALA A 307 12.22 -10.89 4.63
C ALA A 307 12.65 -9.90 5.73
N MET A 308 13.49 -10.31 6.68
CA MET A 308 14.01 -9.43 7.72
C MET A 308 14.92 -8.33 7.17
N ASP A 309 15.73 -8.63 6.15
CA ASP A 309 16.60 -7.64 5.50
C ASP A 309 15.74 -6.57 4.79
N ALA A 310 14.59 -6.97 4.23
CA ALA A 310 13.62 -6.05 3.65
C ALA A 310 12.96 -5.15 4.72
N TYR A 311 12.52 -5.71 5.85
CA TYR A 311 11.94 -4.90 6.93
C TYR A 311 12.96 -3.95 7.57
N ALA A 312 14.21 -4.38 7.74
CA ALA A 312 15.29 -3.52 8.23
C ALA A 312 15.48 -2.32 7.30
N LYS A 313 15.53 -2.54 5.98
CA LYS A 313 15.59 -1.45 5.00
C LYS A 313 14.35 -0.56 5.05
N LEU A 314 13.15 -1.14 5.16
CA LEU A 314 11.88 -0.40 5.24
C LEU A 314 11.86 0.57 6.43
N LYS A 315 12.30 0.10 7.60
CA LYS A 315 12.35 0.90 8.85
C LYS A 315 13.30 2.09 8.78
N THR A 316 14.26 2.09 7.86
CA THR A 316 15.12 3.27 7.64
C THR A 316 14.36 4.46 7.06
N GLY A 317 13.18 4.25 6.47
CA GLY A 317 12.43 5.28 5.75
C GLY A 317 13.06 5.72 4.43
N HIS A 318 14.11 5.03 3.96
CA HIS A 318 14.88 5.43 2.78
C HIS A 318 14.61 4.60 1.52
N ALA A 319 13.72 3.61 1.57
CA ALA A 319 13.33 2.83 0.39
C ALA A 319 12.67 3.73 -0.68
N GLN A 320 13.09 3.55 -1.93
CA GLN A 320 12.58 4.25 -3.10
C GLN A 320 11.53 3.38 -3.81
N GLY A 321 10.35 3.26 -3.19
CA GLY A 321 9.27 2.40 -3.67
C GLY A 321 9.09 1.14 -2.85
N LYS A 322 8.68 0.05 -3.51
CA LYS A 322 8.27 -1.18 -2.82
C LYS A 322 9.42 -2.16 -2.69
N LEU A 323 9.52 -2.75 -1.50
CA LEU A 323 10.42 -3.85 -1.19
C LEU A 323 9.62 -5.15 -1.31
N LEU A 324 10.19 -6.12 -2.04
CA LEU A 324 9.50 -7.34 -2.42
C LEU A 324 10.21 -8.57 -1.87
N ILE A 325 9.42 -9.59 -1.56
CA ILE A 325 9.87 -10.91 -1.13
C ILE A 325 9.49 -11.88 -2.25
N GLN A 326 10.49 -12.36 -2.98
CA GLN A 326 10.34 -13.42 -3.98
C GLN A 326 10.22 -14.76 -3.25
N ILE A 327 9.06 -15.38 -3.37
CA ILE A 327 8.69 -16.61 -2.65
C ILE A 327 8.90 -17.83 -3.54
N HIS A 328 8.38 -17.76 -4.76
CA HIS A 328 8.61 -18.76 -5.79
C HIS A 328 9.07 -18.05 -7.06
N PRO A 329 10.21 -18.44 -7.64
CA PRO A 329 10.71 -17.88 -8.89
C PRO A 329 9.81 -18.22 -10.08
#